data_AF-A0A2D9P740-F1
#
_entry.id   AF-A0A2D9P740-F1
#
_cell.length_a   1.000
_cell.length_b   1.000
_cell.length_c   1.000
_cell.angle_alpha   90.00
_cell.angle_beta   90.00
_cell.angle_gamma   90.00
#
_symmetry.space_group_name_H-M   'P 1'
#
loop_
_entity.id
_entity.type
_entity.pdbx_description
1 polymer ?
#
loop_
_entity_poly.entity_id
_entity_poly.type
_entity_poly.pdbx_seq_one_letter_code
_entity_poly.pdbx_strand_id
1 'polypeptide(L)'
;MIDLKDVKYGLGTGTKSFNLKMMNYAFDNGVRLIDCANLYPTQKNIVGPVIKRRMENNKFDRDGVFIISKLWTKELGKIRKFDYETWDNCIERNCKKALNELHIKKLDALLIHWPLNEDEKDGITEEFIIEEVWPQMEQLVKKGLVRYIGVSNFGLVELHKLLNVCTIYPYINELEINPYQTNKAVTQFCLNNNIKVIASSPFAFGWKDNHFKLFEEVALKEVASKHKISPACVIVKWLMEQDIIPIPGTSNPEHWDEYGKLENIILTDDDILKIESLHKNMCLYDNNTYRKHNLGYWPKYSFGVYEALGGSASNPELKPIRTDDINFLERCKVSLTSGPGYLVLRKLFVNELNMICSNLQGNYKKDTHNRHDGSDPRNWKDAILNKHPIYAELINNNIIALIVESLLGWDCLVDNCGFTTSRPPPYSHIFGPHQDSPFEQRPGAMLPHHESPVVIQALFCIDGFSEENGGVFAIPYTHKNRKRPNLPHHGNLVRGRIPKGAISIDTEPGDVILALGNVWHGAYNNKTDMERRAFLCEYINSMVEPRDKFNASNINKDIYKKFSKRLVRLFSNRGKERLVQPWKEHQSK
;
A
#
# COMPACT_ATOMS: atom_id res chain seq x y z
N MET A 1 1.71 -9.56 -31.79
CA MET A 1 1.73 -8.43 -30.83
C MET A 1 2.87 -8.56 -29.82
N ILE A 2 3.73 -7.54 -29.72
CA ILE A 2 4.82 -7.39 -28.75
C ILE A 2 4.31 -7.41 -27.31
N ASP A 3 5.07 -7.98 -26.37
CA ASP A 3 4.77 -7.91 -24.94
C ASP A 3 5.64 -6.85 -24.26
N LEU A 4 5.13 -6.20 -23.21
CA LEU A 4 5.86 -5.13 -22.54
C LEU A 4 7.15 -5.63 -21.89
N LYS A 5 7.23 -6.92 -21.51
CA LYS A 5 8.46 -7.54 -20.99
C LYS A 5 9.63 -7.52 -22.00
N ASP A 6 9.32 -7.41 -23.29
CA ASP A 6 10.30 -7.39 -24.38
C ASP A 6 10.71 -5.94 -24.73
N VAL A 7 10.14 -4.94 -24.04
CA VAL A 7 10.45 -3.52 -24.22
C VAL A 7 11.46 -3.07 -23.17
N LYS A 8 12.55 -2.45 -23.60
CA LYS A 8 13.59 -1.90 -22.71
C LYS A 8 13.38 -0.43 -22.36
N TYR A 9 12.91 0.36 -23.30
CA TYR A 9 12.56 1.77 -23.11
C TYR A 9 11.46 2.15 -24.09
N GLY A 10 10.75 3.23 -23.78
CA GLY A 10 9.70 3.79 -24.62
C GLY A 10 9.86 5.28 -24.91
N LEU A 11 8.80 5.88 -25.43
CA LEU A 11 8.72 7.30 -25.72
C LEU A 11 7.54 7.92 -24.97
N GLY A 12 7.82 8.84 -24.05
CA GLY A 12 6.80 9.65 -23.37
C GLY A 12 6.37 10.85 -24.23
N THR A 13 5.06 11.04 -24.42
CA THR A 13 4.54 12.12 -25.29
C THR A 13 3.87 13.27 -24.54
N GLY A 14 3.94 13.29 -23.20
CA GLY A 14 3.23 14.26 -22.34
C GLY A 14 3.85 15.66 -22.22
N THR A 15 5.05 15.89 -22.76
CA THR A 15 5.73 17.20 -22.69
C THR A 15 5.23 18.19 -23.75
N LYS A 16 5.14 19.47 -23.40
CA LYS A 16 4.82 20.56 -24.34
C LYS A 16 5.83 20.69 -25.49
N SER A 17 7.07 20.25 -25.28
CA SER A 17 8.12 20.25 -26.32
C SER A 17 7.99 19.10 -27.32
N PHE A 18 7.10 18.13 -27.07
CA PHE A 18 6.92 16.96 -27.92
C PHE A 18 6.43 17.38 -29.32
N ASN A 19 7.10 16.88 -30.34
CA ASN A 19 6.85 17.27 -31.72
C ASN A 19 7.05 16.10 -32.70
N LEU A 20 6.65 16.31 -33.95
CA LEU A 20 6.74 15.30 -35.03
C LEU A 20 8.15 14.74 -35.23
N LYS A 21 9.19 15.58 -35.09
CA LYS A 21 10.59 15.17 -35.28
C LYS A 21 11.00 14.12 -34.24
N MET A 22 10.64 14.34 -32.98
CA MET A 22 10.90 13.40 -31.87
C MET A 22 10.27 12.03 -32.14
N MET A 23 9.00 12.02 -32.54
CA MET A 23 8.27 10.78 -32.82
C MET A 23 8.86 10.02 -34.02
N ASN A 24 9.23 10.72 -35.08
CA ASN A 24 9.83 10.08 -36.25
C ASN A 24 11.15 9.43 -35.91
N TYR A 25 12.04 10.14 -35.22
CA TYR A 25 13.33 9.57 -34.81
C TYR A 25 13.19 8.38 -33.88
N ALA A 26 12.24 8.41 -32.94
CA ALA A 26 11.98 7.27 -32.07
C ALA A 26 11.63 6.01 -32.87
N PHE A 27 10.72 6.10 -33.85
CA PHE A 27 10.37 4.95 -34.68
C PHE A 27 11.51 4.49 -35.58
N ASP A 28 12.26 5.43 -36.17
CA ASP A 28 13.38 5.11 -37.04
C ASP A 28 14.52 4.42 -36.25
N ASN A 29 14.60 4.68 -34.94
CA ASN A 29 15.50 4.01 -33.98
C ASN A 29 14.88 2.79 -33.29
N GLY A 30 13.77 2.27 -33.81
CA GLY A 30 13.23 1.00 -33.34
C GLY A 30 12.46 1.06 -32.02
N VAL A 31 12.06 2.24 -31.52
CA VAL A 31 11.21 2.34 -30.32
C VAL A 31 9.93 1.51 -30.51
N ARG A 32 9.63 0.68 -29.51
CA ARG A 32 8.48 -0.24 -29.50
C ARG A 32 7.45 0.05 -28.42
N LEU A 33 7.59 1.14 -27.67
CA LEU A 33 6.62 1.59 -26.68
C LEU A 33 6.34 3.08 -26.86
N ILE A 34 5.06 3.42 -27.05
CA ILE A 34 4.58 4.80 -27.13
C ILE A 34 3.62 5.05 -25.97
N ASP A 35 3.98 6.02 -25.14
CA ASP A 35 3.24 6.39 -23.95
C ASP A 35 2.46 7.69 -24.12
N CYS A 36 1.13 7.63 -24.07
CA CYS A 36 0.21 8.74 -24.28
C CYS A 36 -0.84 8.88 -23.16
N ALA A 37 -1.72 9.88 -23.30
CA ALA A 37 -2.90 10.08 -22.47
C ALA A 37 -3.98 10.87 -23.23
N ASN A 38 -5.26 10.65 -22.91
CA ASN A 38 -6.38 11.40 -23.50
C ASN A 38 -6.28 12.92 -23.29
N LEU A 39 -5.72 13.33 -22.15
CA LEU A 39 -5.54 14.75 -21.85
C LEU A 39 -4.43 15.40 -22.69
N TYR A 40 -3.50 14.62 -23.23
CA TYR A 40 -2.36 15.18 -23.94
C TYR A 40 -2.79 15.66 -25.32
N PRO A 41 -2.66 16.97 -25.64
CA PRO A 41 -2.96 17.47 -26.98
C PRO A 41 -2.11 16.77 -28.06
N THR A 42 -0.94 16.27 -27.67
CA THR A 42 -0.02 15.53 -28.53
C THR A 42 -0.61 14.19 -29.01
N GLN A 43 -1.45 13.51 -28.21
CA GLN A 43 -2.09 12.26 -28.59
C GLN A 43 -2.91 12.45 -29.87
N LYS A 44 -3.86 13.39 -29.83
CA LYS A 44 -4.76 13.70 -30.94
C LYS A 44 -4.05 14.41 -32.10
N ASN A 45 -3.18 15.37 -31.81
CA ASN A 45 -2.66 16.27 -32.84
C ASN A 45 -1.37 15.77 -33.52
N ILE A 46 -0.66 14.82 -32.92
CA ILE A 46 0.64 14.34 -33.42
C ILE A 46 0.65 12.82 -33.50
N VAL A 47 0.45 12.14 -32.38
CA VAL A 47 0.66 10.68 -32.28
C VAL A 47 -0.27 9.93 -33.22
N GLY A 48 -1.57 10.18 -33.13
CA GLY A 48 -2.56 9.58 -34.02
C GLY A 48 -2.29 9.82 -35.50
N PRO A 49 -2.16 11.07 -35.97
CA PRO A 49 -1.86 11.37 -37.37
C PRO A 49 -0.60 10.67 -37.90
N VAL A 50 0.46 10.57 -37.08
CA VAL A 50 1.69 9.86 -37.45
C VAL A 50 1.48 8.35 -37.58
N ILE A 51 0.78 7.73 -36.62
CA ILE A 51 0.44 6.30 -36.68
C ILE A 51 -0.38 6.04 -37.93
N LYS A 52 -1.46 6.81 -38.15
CA LYS A 52 -2.32 6.69 -39.34
C LYS A 52 -1.52 6.76 -40.63
N ARG A 53 -0.70 7.81 -40.78
CA ARG A 53 0.12 8.00 -41.99
C ARG A 53 1.14 6.86 -42.18
N ARG A 54 1.80 6.38 -41.12
CA ARG A 54 2.76 5.27 -41.26
C ARG A 54 2.05 3.95 -41.59
N MET A 55 0.86 3.70 -41.04
CA MET A 55 0.04 2.54 -41.39
C MET A 55 -0.38 2.58 -42.87
N GLU A 56 -0.86 3.73 -43.37
CA GLU A 56 -1.24 3.92 -44.78
C GLU A 56 -0.07 3.70 -45.76
N ASN A 57 1.17 3.97 -45.32
CA ASN A 57 2.38 3.79 -46.13
C ASN A 57 3.05 2.42 -45.91
N ASN A 58 2.43 1.45 -45.22
CA ASN A 58 3.01 0.16 -44.85
C ASN A 58 4.37 0.26 -44.12
N LYS A 59 4.58 1.33 -43.34
CA LYS A 59 5.79 1.60 -42.54
C LYS A 59 5.55 1.45 -41.03
N PHE A 60 4.45 0.84 -40.64
CA PHE A 60 4.09 0.62 -39.23
C PHE A 60 3.48 -0.75 -39.03
N ASP A 61 4.24 -1.63 -38.39
CA ASP A 61 3.70 -2.86 -37.85
C ASP A 61 3.03 -2.54 -36.50
N ARG A 62 1.69 -2.50 -36.50
CA ARG A 62 0.91 -2.27 -35.27
C ARG A 62 1.21 -3.31 -34.21
N ASP A 63 1.46 -4.56 -34.62
CA ASP A 63 1.73 -5.65 -33.70
C ASP A 63 3.14 -5.55 -33.09
N GLY A 64 4.05 -4.81 -33.72
CA GLY A 64 5.40 -4.57 -33.22
C GLY A 64 5.49 -3.45 -32.18
N VAL A 65 4.44 -2.62 -31.99
CA VAL A 65 4.51 -1.45 -31.11
C VAL A 65 3.45 -1.52 -30.02
N PHE A 66 3.88 -1.40 -28.76
CA PHE A 66 3.03 -1.31 -27.58
C PHE A 66 2.56 0.14 -27.39
N ILE A 67 1.25 0.38 -27.42
CA ILE A 67 0.67 1.73 -27.30
C ILE A 67 -0.15 1.82 -26.01
N ILE A 68 0.21 2.81 -25.17
CA ILE A 68 -0.46 3.13 -23.91
C ILE A 68 -1.25 4.43 -24.07
N SER A 69 -2.46 4.46 -23.51
CA SER A 69 -3.15 5.71 -23.19
C SER A 69 -3.64 5.71 -21.74
N LYS A 70 -4.12 6.85 -21.27
CA LYS A 70 -4.51 7.07 -19.87
C LYS A 70 -5.82 7.83 -19.78
N LEU A 71 -6.64 7.42 -18.83
CA LEU A 71 -7.89 8.09 -18.46
C LEU A 71 -7.62 9.11 -17.36
N TRP A 72 -7.93 10.38 -17.62
CA TRP A 72 -7.90 11.40 -16.57
C TRP A 72 -9.17 11.32 -15.73
N THR A 73 -9.06 11.42 -14.40
CA THR A 73 -10.19 11.21 -13.50
C THR A 73 -11.28 12.26 -13.63
N LYS A 74 -10.93 13.51 -13.98
CA LYS A 74 -11.90 14.56 -14.36
C LYS A 74 -12.79 14.17 -15.54
N GLU A 75 -12.32 13.33 -16.47
CA GLU A 75 -13.12 12.84 -17.60
C GLU A 75 -14.12 11.73 -17.20
N LEU A 76 -14.04 11.23 -15.96
CA LEU A 76 -14.91 10.16 -15.44
C LEU A 76 -16.25 10.69 -14.91
N GLY A 77 -16.47 12.01 -14.87
CA GLY A 77 -17.68 12.62 -14.31
C GLY A 77 -17.63 12.68 -12.78
N LYS A 78 -18.62 13.31 -12.14
CA LYS A 78 -18.75 13.33 -10.68
C LYS A 78 -18.95 11.90 -10.18
N ILE A 79 -17.86 11.20 -9.86
CA ILE A 79 -17.92 9.89 -9.20
C ILE A 79 -18.38 10.20 -7.77
N ARG A 80 -19.70 10.21 -7.56
CA ARG A 80 -20.32 10.30 -6.24
C ARG A 80 -20.67 8.90 -5.79
N LYS A 81 -20.32 8.59 -4.55
CA LYS A 81 -20.54 7.31 -3.82
C LYS A 81 -21.98 6.73 -3.88
N PHE A 82 -22.95 7.46 -4.45
CA PHE A 82 -24.38 7.11 -4.45
C PHE A 82 -25.16 7.46 -5.73
N ASP A 83 -24.51 7.75 -6.88
CA ASP A 83 -25.23 8.07 -8.13
C ASP A 83 -24.88 7.10 -9.26
N TYR A 84 -25.45 5.89 -9.19
CA TYR A 84 -25.22 4.78 -10.13
C TYR A 84 -25.79 5.04 -11.54
N GLU A 85 -26.68 6.02 -11.74
CA GLU A 85 -27.36 6.25 -13.02
C GLU A 85 -26.48 6.93 -14.08
N THR A 86 -25.35 7.55 -13.70
CA THR A 86 -24.40 8.18 -14.65
C THR A 86 -23.18 7.32 -15.00
N TRP A 87 -23.13 6.08 -14.51
CA TRP A 87 -22.00 5.16 -14.69
C TRP A 87 -21.91 4.55 -16.10
N ASP A 88 -23.03 4.39 -16.79
CA ASP A 88 -23.07 3.61 -18.02
C ASP A 88 -22.31 4.28 -19.17
N ASN A 89 -21.10 3.76 -19.39
CA ASN A 89 -20.21 3.97 -20.53
C ASN A 89 -19.21 5.13 -20.46
N CYS A 90 -18.96 5.78 -19.32
CA CYS A 90 -17.97 6.87 -19.29
C CYS A 90 -16.53 6.39 -19.58
N ILE A 91 -16.09 5.33 -18.92
CA ILE A 91 -14.77 4.70 -19.11
C ILE A 91 -14.62 4.15 -20.53
N GLU A 92 -15.64 3.43 -21.02
CA GLU A 92 -15.64 2.91 -22.38
C GLU A 92 -15.64 4.01 -23.44
N ARG A 93 -16.42 5.08 -23.24
CA ARG A 93 -16.44 6.24 -24.13
C ARG A 93 -15.07 6.90 -24.21
N ASN A 94 -14.39 7.08 -23.08
CA ASN A 94 -13.04 7.65 -23.07
C ASN A 94 -12.00 6.69 -23.67
N CYS A 95 -12.16 5.38 -23.50
CA CYS A 95 -11.35 4.39 -24.23
C CYS A 95 -11.58 4.50 -25.75
N LYS A 96 -12.84 4.57 -26.21
CA LYS A 96 -13.17 4.74 -27.63
C LYS A 96 -12.67 6.07 -28.19
N LYS A 97 -12.72 7.15 -27.41
CA LYS A 97 -12.10 8.44 -27.74
C LYS A 97 -10.60 8.26 -27.97
N ALA A 98 -9.88 7.60 -27.06
CA ALA A 98 -8.45 7.32 -27.20
C ALA A 98 -8.14 6.54 -28.49
N LEU A 99 -8.90 5.46 -28.75
CA LEU A 99 -8.78 4.65 -29.96
C LEU A 99 -8.97 5.48 -31.24
N ASN A 100 -9.99 6.34 -31.25
CA ASN A 100 -10.29 7.23 -32.38
C ASN A 100 -9.18 8.27 -32.59
N GLU A 101 -8.71 8.91 -31.52
CA GLU A 101 -7.64 9.91 -31.58
C GLU A 101 -6.32 9.32 -32.06
N LEU A 102 -6.02 8.07 -31.67
CA LEU A 102 -4.81 7.34 -32.07
C LEU A 102 -4.96 6.65 -33.44
N HIS A 103 -6.17 6.60 -34.01
CA HIS A 103 -6.50 5.87 -35.24
C HIS A 103 -6.14 4.37 -35.19
N ILE A 104 -6.40 3.73 -34.05
CA ILE A 104 -6.16 2.29 -33.84
C ILE A 104 -7.43 1.57 -33.38
N LYS A 105 -7.51 0.25 -33.62
CA LYS A 105 -8.69 -0.56 -33.24
C LYS A 105 -8.63 -1.09 -31.81
N LYS A 106 -7.43 -1.19 -31.24
CA LYS A 106 -7.18 -1.75 -29.91
C LYS A 106 -5.96 -1.09 -29.28
N LEU A 107 -6.02 -0.79 -27.98
CA LEU A 107 -4.88 -0.35 -27.18
C LEU A 107 -4.15 -1.55 -26.58
N ASP A 108 -2.83 -1.44 -26.40
CA ASP A 108 -2.09 -2.46 -25.65
C ASP A 108 -2.33 -2.31 -24.15
N ALA A 109 -2.31 -1.08 -23.63
CA ALA A 109 -2.76 -0.80 -22.27
C ALA A 109 -3.56 0.50 -22.16
N LEU A 110 -4.51 0.51 -21.23
CA LEU A 110 -5.17 1.72 -20.76
C LEU A 110 -4.96 1.85 -19.26
N LEU A 111 -4.44 3.00 -18.81
CA LEU A 111 -4.16 3.25 -17.40
C LEU A 111 -5.14 4.25 -16.78
N ILE A 112 -5.40 4.10 -15.49
CA ILE A 112 -5.95 5.18 -14.66
C ILE A 112 -4.82 6.17 -14.39
N HIS A 113 -4.95 7.43 -14.81
CA HIS A 113 -3.84 8.39 -14.77
C HIS A 113 -3.47 8.84 -13.35
N TRP A 114 -4.47 9.02 -12.47
CA TRP A 114 -4.30 9.47 -11.08
C TRP A 114 -5.31 8.79 -10.16
N PRO A 115 -4.96 8.47 -8.90
CA PRO A 115 -5.90 7.97 -7.90
C PRO A 115 -6.64 9.11 -7.17
N LEU A 116 -7.16 10.11 -7.91
CA LEU A 116 -7.75 11.34 -7.34
C LEU A 116 -9.08 11.68 -7.99
N ASN A 117 -10.03 12.28 -7.24
CA ASN A 117 -11.27 12.82 -7.78
C ASN A 117 -11.22 14.37 -7.75
N GLU A 118 -11.09 15.03 -8.91
CA GLU A 118 -10.99 16.49 -9.00
C GLU A 118 -12.37 17.12 -9.30
N ASP A 119 -12.83 18.10 -8.50
CA ASP A 119 -13.99 18.97 -8.83
C ASP A 119 -13.51 20.35 -9.30
N GLU A 120 -14.19 20.90 -10.33
CA GLU A 120 -13.84 22.16 -10.99
C GLU A 120 -14.09 23.41 -10.13
N LYS A 121 -14.93 23.31 -9.09
CA LYS A 121 -15.33 24.48 -8.29
C LYS A 121 -14.55 24.70 -7.00
N ASP A 122 -14.14 23.63 -6.32
CA ASP A 122 -13.61 23.70 -4.94
C ASP A 122 -12.28 22.95 -4.71
N GLY A 123 -11.73 22.29 -5.74
CA GLY A 123 -10.53 21.44 -5.63
C GLY A 123 -10.86 19.95 -5.50
N ILE A 124 -9.95 19.15 -4.90
CA ILE A 124 -10.17 17.71 -4.68
C ILE A 124 -11.19 17.54 -3.57
N THR A 125 -12.38 17.01 -3.87
CA THR A 125 -13.53 17.01 -2.95
C THR A 125 -13.87 15.64 -2.37
N GLU A 126 -13.49 14.52 -3.00
CA GLU A 126 -13.91 13.17 -2.58
C GLU A 126 -12.81 12.10 -2.77
N GLU A 127 -12.87 11.03 -1.97
CA GLU A 127 -11.98 9.86 -2.09
C GLU A 127 -12.18 9.17 -3.45
N PHE A 128 -11.08 8.85 -4.14
CA PHE A 128 -11.14 8.06 -5.37
C PHE A 128 -11.55 6.62 -5.07
N ILE A 129 -12.67 6.17 -5.64
CA ILE A 129 -13.29 4.86 -5.35
C ILE A 129 -12.83 3.82 -6.37
N ILE A 130 -11.68 3.21 -6.14
CA ILE A 130 -11.10 2.20 -7.04
C ILE A 130 -12.00 0.97 -7.20
N GLU A 131 -12.75 0.62 -6.16
CA GLU A 131 -13.73 -0.48 -6.09
C GLU A 131 -14.75 -0.42 -7.22
N GLU A 132 -15.14 0.80 -7.62
CA GLU A 132 -16.17 1.02 -8.63
C GLU A 132 -15.54 1.25 -10.01
N VAL A 133 -14.39 1.95 -10.09
CA VAL A 133 -13.70 2.26 -11.35
C VAL A 133 -13.06 1.02 -11.97
N TRP A 134 -12.38 0.18 -11.18
CA TRP A 134 -11.60 -0.93 -11.71
C TRP A 134 -12.44 -1.98 -12.44
N PRO A 135 -13.61 -2.44 -11.93
CA PRO A 135 -14.47 -3.37 -12.66
C PRO A 135 -14.84 -2.91 -14.07
N GLN A 136 -14.99 -1.60 -14.30
CA GLN A 136 -15.27 -1.05 -15.62
C GLN A 136 -14.05 -1.14 -16.55
N MET A 137 -12.84 -0.94 -16.02
CA MET A 137 -11.59 -1.20 -16.75
C MET A 137 -11.50 -2.67 -17.18
N GLU A 138 -11.88 -3.61 -16.31
CA GLU A 138 -11.91 -5.04 -16.62
C GLU A 138 -12.88 -5.38 -17.76
N GLN A 139 -14.01 -4.67 -17.86
CA GLN A 139 -14.94 -4.84 -18.97
C GLN A 139 -14.33 -4.44 -20.31
N LEU A 140 -13.43 -3.46 -20.35
CA LEU A 140 -12.74 -3.09 -21.61
C LEU A 140 -11.86 -4.23 -22.13
N VAL A 141 -11.21 -4.96 -21.22
CA VAL A 141 -10.42 -6.16 -21.56
C VAL A 141 -11.34 -7.24 -22.13
N LYS A 142 -12.46 -7.52 -21.45
CA LYS A 142 -13.46 -8.52 -21.90
C LYS A 142 -14.07 -8.18 -23.26
N LYS A 143 -14.29 -6.89 -23.54
CA LYS A 143 -14.77 -6.37 -24.83
C LYS A 143 -13.68 -6.34 -25.91
N GLY A 144 -12.42 -6.63 -25.56
CA GLY A 144 -11.29 -6.65 -26.49
C GLY A 144 -10.80 -5.27 -26.94
N LEU A 145 -11.26 -4.18 -26.32
CA LEU A 145 -10.86 -2.80 -26.67
C LEU A 145 -9.43 -2.47 -26.21
N VAL A 146 -8.99 -3.14 -25.14
CA VAL A 146 -7.64 -3.03 -24.57
C VAL A 146 -7.08 -4.44 -24.36
N ARG A 147 -5.77 -4.63 -24.45
CA ARG A 147 -5.13 -5.93 -24.10
C ARG A 147 -4.85 -6.02 -22.61
N TYR A 148 -4.34 -4.95 -22.02
CA TYR A 148 -4.04 -4.83 -20.60
C TYR A 148 -4.68 -3.57 -20.00
N ILE A 149 -4.80 -3.57 -18.69
CA ILE A 149 -5.21 -2.40 -17.90
C ILE A 149 -4.19 -2.20 -16.78
N GLY A 150 -4.03 -0.96 -16.35
CA GLY A 150 -3.06 -0.61 -15.32
C GLY A 150 -3.38 0.72 -14.67
N VAL A 151 -2.41 1.25 -13.96
CA VAL A 151 -2.52 2.47 -13.18
C VAL A 151 -1.28 3.34 -13.40
N SER A 152 -1.39 4.60 -13.05
CA SER A 152 -0.27 5.53 -13.00
C SER A 152 -0.38 6.34 -11.72
N ASN A 153 0.76 6.56 -11.07
CA ASN A 153 0.88 7.32 -9.83
C ASN A 153 0.14 6.70 -8.63
N PHE A 154 -0.03 5.38 -8.63
CA PHE A 154 -0.60 4.66 -7.49
C PHE A 154 0.53 4.31 -6.52
N GLY A 155 0.43 4.79 -5.28
CA GLY A 155 1.31 4.42 -4.19
C GLY A 155 0.94 3.06 -3.60
N LEU A 156 1.64 2.65 -2.54
CA LEU A 156 1.39 1.37 -1.87
C LEU A 156 -0.07 1.25 -1.39
N VAL A 157 -0.63 2.31 -0.81
CA VAL A 157 -2.00 2.28 -0.29
C VAL A 157 -3.01 2.06 -1.41
N GLU A 158 -2.90 2.78 -2.52
CA GLU A 158 -3.82 2.68 -3.65
C GLU A 158 -3.67 1.33 -4.36
N LEU A 159 -2.44 0.83 -4.52
CA LEU A 159 -2.19 -0.50 -5.07
C LEU A 159 -2.79 -1.58 -4.18
N HIS A 160 -2.63 -1.49 -2.86
CA HIS A 160 -3.26 -2.44 -1.94
C HIS A 160 -4.78 -2.41 -2.04
N LYS A 161 -5.42 -1.24 -2.11
CA LYS A 161 -6.87 -1.15 -2.35
C LYS A 161 -7.25 -1.84 -3.65
N LEU A 162 -6.53 -1.53 -4.73
CA LEU A 162 -6.77 -2.11 -6.06
C LEU A 162 -6.65 -3.64 -6.06
N LEU A 163 -5.56 -4.19 -5.53
CA LEU A 163 -5.31 -5.63 -5.53
C LEU A 163 -6.34 -6.42 -4.72
N ASN A 164 -7.01 -5.77 -3.77
CA ASN A 164 -8.09 -6.38 -3.00
C ASN A 164 -9.43 -6.44 -3.73
N VAL A 165 -9.61 -5.63 -4.78
CA VAL A 165 -10.90 -5.51 -5.49
C VAL A 165 -10.86 -6.10 -6.89
N CYS A 166 -9.67 -6.18 -7.49
CA CYS A 166 -9.48 -6.61 -8.87
C CYS A 166 -9.70 -8.12 -9.07
N THR A 167 -10.31 -8.44 -10.20
CA THR A 167 -10.32 -9.76 -10.83
C THR A 167 -9.17 -9.88 -11.84
N ILE A 168 -8.92 -8.82 -12.61
CA ILE A 168 -7.78 -8.69 -13.52
C ILE A 168 -6.79 -7.76 -12.85
N TYR A 169 -5.61 -8.27 -12.52
CA TYR A 169 -4.57 -7.50 -11.83
C TYR A 169 -4.07 -6.36 -12.74
N PRO A 170 -3.66 -5.20 -12.16
CA PRO A 170 -3.00 -4.16 -12.93
C PRO A 170 -1.73 -4.71 -13.54
N TYR A 171 -1.59 -4.61 -14.85
CA TYR A 171 -0.40 -5.06 -15.56
C TYR A 171 0.76 -4.06 -15.43
N ILE A 172 0.44 -2.77 -15.25
CA ILE A 172 1.39 -1.65 -15.26
C ILE A 172 1.08 -0.72 -14.09
N ASN A 173 2.13 -0.21 -13.44
CA ASN A 173 2.10 1.02 -12.66
C ASN A 173 3.15 2.00 -13.20
N GLU A 174 2.71 3.09 -13.82
CA GLU A 174 3.60 4.16 -14.29
C GLU A 174 3.82 5.21 -13.19
N LEU A 175 5.07 5.41 -12.79
CA LEU A 175 5.47 6.26 -11.66
C LEU A 175 6.55 7.26 -12.06
N GLU A 176 6.58 8.42 -11.42
CA GLU A 176 7.75 9.32 -11.50
C GLU A 176 8.96 8.60 -10.90
N ILE A 177 9.96 8.23 -11.69
CA ILE A 177 11.18 7.58 -11.17
C ILE A 177 12.41 8.18 -11.82
N ASN A 178 13.26 8.80 -11.01
CA ASN A 178 14.51 9.43 -11.42
C ASN A 178 15.52 9.41 -10.26
N PRO A 179 16.80 9.78 -10.45
CA PRO A 179 17.79 9.72 -9.37
C PRO A 179 17.44 10.56 -8.14
N TYR A 180 16.64 11.62 -8.25
CA TYR A 180 16.19 12.41 -7.10
C TYR A 180 14.94 11.83 -6.42
N GLN A 181 14.14 11.03 -7.13
CA GLN A 181 12.93 10.38 -6.63
C GLN A 181 12.86 8.93 -7.15
N THR A 182 13.34 7.98 -6.35
CA THR A 182 13.52 6.58 -6.78
C THR A 182 12.27 5.73 -6.60
N ASN A 183 11.36 6.13 -5.69
CA ASN A 183 10.12 5.41 -5.40
C ASN A 183 10.32 3.90 -5.12
N LYS A 184 11.48 3.46 -4.57
CA LYS A 184 11.83 2.03 -4.56
C LYS A 184 10.81 1.15 -3.84
N ALA A 185 10.17 1.62 -2.76
CA ALA A 185 9.21 0.81 -2.02
C ALA A 185 8.02 0.38 -2.90
N VAL A 186 7.41 1.34 -3.59
CA VAL A 186 6.29 1.05 -4.50
C VAL A 186 6.77 0.30 -5.75
N THR A 187 7.97 0.60 -6.25
CA THR A 187 8.59 -0.13 -7.36
C THR A 187 8.78 -1.60 -7.01
N GLN A 188 9.43 -1.91 -5.89
CA GLN A 188 9.66 -3.29 -5.45
C GLN A 188 8.36 -4.02 -5.18
N PHE A 189 7.38 -3.32 -4.59
CA PHE A 189 6.04 -3.88 -4.40
C PHE A 189 5.41 -4.28 -5.73
N CYS A 190 5.47 -3.41 -6.75
CA CYS A 190 4.98 -3.71 -8.09
C CYS A 190 5.68 -4.93 -8.67
N LEU A 191 7.03 -4.94 -8.68
CA LEU A 191 7.82 -6.03 -9.25
C LEU A 191 7.53 -7.38 -8.58
N ASN A 192 7.46 -7.40 -7.24
CA ASN A 192 7.13 -8.60 -6.46
C ASN A 192 5.71 -9.14 -6.73
N ASN A 193 4.79 -8.29 -7.18
CA ASN A 193 3.42 -8.65 -7.53
C ASN A 193 3.24 -8.83 -9.04
N ASN A 194 4.32 -8.96 -9.83
CA ASN A 194 4.31 -9.07 -11.28
C ASN A 194 3.64 -7.88 -12.01
N ILE A 195 3.65 -6.70 -11.39
CA ILE A 195 3.19 -5.44 -11.98
C ILE A 195 4.41 -4.76 -12.62
N LYS A 196 4.34 -4.48 -13.94
CA LYS A 196 5.43 -3.79 -14.64
C LYS A 196 5.50 -2.32 -14.23
N VAL A 197 6.72 -1.81 -14.07
CA VAL A 197 6.93 -0.41 -13.69
C VAL A 197 7.44 0.37 -14.89
N ILE A 198 6.75 1.48 -15.19
CA ILE A 198 7.20 2.45 -16.21
C ILE A 198 7.66 3.71 -15.48
N ALA A 199 8.88 4.17 -15.76
CA ALA A 199 9.42 5.38 -15.18
C ALA A 199 9.05 6.59 -16.06
N SER A 200 8.09 7.38 -15.59
CA SER A 200 7.79 8.71 -16.11
C SER A 200 8.80 9.73 -15.59
N SER A 201 9.03 10.78 -16.39
CA SER A 201 10.00 11.85 -16.10
C SER A 201 11.38 11.36 -15.62
N PRO A 202 12.03 10.40 -16.34
CA PRO A 202 13.28 9.79 -15.88
C PRO A 202 14.42 10.80 -15.68
N PHE A 203 14.35 11.96 -16.33
CA PHE A 203 15.38 12.99 -16.28
C PHE A 203 15.09 14.15 -15.33
N ALA A 204 14.06 14.08 -14.49
CA ALA A 204 13.74 15.14 -13.53
C ALA A 204 13.64 16.56 -14.15
N PHE A 205 13.12 16.68 -15.39
CA PHE A 205 13.15 17.92 -16.19
C PHE A 205 14.55 18.55 -16.38
N GLY A 206 15.62 17.75 -16.27
CA GLY A 206 17.00 18.23 -16.29
C GLY A 206 17.48 18.83 -17.62
N TRP A 207 16.69 18.71 -18.69
CA TRP A 207 16.90 19.37 -19.98
C TRP A 207 16.33 20.79 -20.03
N LYS A 208 15.49 21.18 -19.07
CA LYS A 208 14.81 22.47 -19.07
C LYS A 208 15.65 23.47 -18.28
N ASP A 209 16.13 24.51 -18.98
CA ASP A 209 16.91 25.59 -18.37
C ASP A 209 16.24 26.08 -17.07
N ASN A 210 17.03 26.21 -16.00
CA ASN A 210 16.65 26.70 -14.67
C ASN A 210 15.74 25.81 -13.78
N HIS A 211 15.52 24.52 -14.09
CA HIS A 211 14.80 23.62 -13.18
C HIS A 211 15.76 22.80 -12.28
N PHE A 212 16.34 21.73 -12.81
CA PHE A 212 17.23 20.86 -12.05
C PHE A 212 18.46 20.53 -12.90
N LYS A 213 19.66 20.68 -12.33
CA LYS A 213 20.91 20.35 -13.05
C LYS A 213 21.26 18.87 -12.90
N LEU A 214 20.31 17.96 -13.16
CA LEU A 214 20.48 16.52 -12.91
C LEU A 214 21.69 15.96 -13.68
N PHE A 215 21.85 16.31 -14.95
CA PHE A 215 22.97 15.84 -15.78
C PHE A 215 24.34 16.41 -15.35
N GLU A 216 24.34 17.42 -14.47
CA GLU A 216 25.56 18.02 -13.93
C GLU A 216 26.03 17.38 -12.62
N GLU A 217 25.22 16.49 -12.02
CA GLU A 217 25.57 15.79 -10.77
C GLU A 217 26.88 15.00 -10.94
N VAL A 218 27.80 15.19 -10.00
CA VAL A 218 29.15 14.60 -10.06
C VAL A 218 29.09 13.08 -10.14
N ALA A 219 28.21 12.46 -9.34
CA ALA A 219 27.99 11.02 -9.34
C ALA A 219 27.60 10.48 -10.73
N LEU A 220 26.71 11.17 -11.45
CA LEU A 220 26.29 10.76 -12.79
C LEU A 220 27.41 10.95 -13.81
N LYS A 221 28.18 12.03 -13.72
CA LYS A 221 29.32 12.29 -14.61
C LYS A 221 30.46 11.29 -14.43
N GLU A 222 30.73 10.87 -13.19
CA GLU A 222 31.73 9.83 -12.92
C GLU A 222 31.35 8.49 -13.55
N VAL A 223 30.11 8.05 -13.34
CA VAL A 223 29.59 6.80 -13.91
C VAL A 223 29.55 6.89 -15.44
N ALA A 224 29.12 8.03 -16.00
CA ALA A 224 29.11 8.31 -17.43
C ALA A 224 30.51 8.17 -18.05
N SER A 225 31.52 8.78 -17.42
CA SER A 225 32.92 8.72 -17.86
C SER A 225 33.47 7.29 -17.82
N LYS A 226 33.21 6.56 -16.72
CA LYS A 226 33.63 5.15 -16.55
C LYS A 226 33.11 4.26 -17.69
N HIS A 227 31.86 4.46 -18.09
CA HIS A 227 31.19 3.63 -19.11
C HIS A 227 31.22 4.22 -20.52
N LYS A 228 31.81 5.41 -20.71
CA LYS A 228 31.88 6.15 -21.99
C LYS A 228 30.50 6.39 -22.63
N ILE A 229 29.51 6.74 -21.80
CA ILE A 229 28.15 7.07 -22.19
C ILE A 229 27.74 8.43 -21.62
N SER A 230 26.66 9.03 -22.12
CA SER A 230 26.15 10.29 -21.57
C SER A 230 25.49 10.11 -20.18
N PRO A 231 25.42 11.15 -19.33
CA PRO A 231 24.66 11.09 -18.08
C PRO A 231 23.18 10.69 -18.26
N ALA A 232 22.55 11.08 -19.38
CA ALA A 232 21.20 10.64 -19.71
C ALA A 232 21.12 9.12 -19.93
N CYS A 233 22.09 8.56 -20.64
CA CYS A 233 22.23 7.12 -20.85
C CYS A 233 22.50 6.34 -19.56
N VAL A 234 23.28 6.90 -18.63
CA VAL A 234 23.46 6.32 -17.28
C VAL A 234 22.11 6.14 -16.58
N ILE A 235 21.25 7.15 -16.60
CA ILE A 235 19.94 7.10 -15.94
C ILE A 235 19.02 6.06 -16.60
N VAL A 236 18.94 6.06 -17.93
CA VAL A 236 18.14 5.08 -18.68
C VAL A 236 18.61 3.66 -18.35
N LYS A 237 19.93 3.43 -18.38
CA LYS A 237 20.51 2.13 -18.08
C LYS A 237 20.28 1.71 -16.63
N TRP A 238 20.40 2.62 -15.67
CA TRP A 238 20.12 2.36 -14.26
C TRP A 238 18.67 1.92 -14.01
N LEU A 239 17.70 2.51 -14.71
CA LEU A 239 16.30 2.07 -14.64
C LEU A 239 16.13 0.68 -15.26
N MET A 240 16.76 0.41 -16.41
CA MET A 240 16.69 -0.88 -17.08
C MET A 240 17.26 -2.04 -16.22
N GLU A 241 18.35 -1.82 -15.48
CA GLU A 241 18.95 -2.82 -14.58
C GLU A 241 18.02 -3.20 -13.40
N GLN A 242 17.03 -2.37 -13.10
CA GLN A 242 16.04 -2.61 -12.04
C GLN A 242 14.70 -3.15 -12.56
N ASP A 243 14.66 -3.63 -13.81
CA ASP A 243 13.43 -4.05 -14.50
C ASP A 243 12.36 -2.94 -14.60
N ILE A 244 12.80 -1.68 -14.65
CA ILE A 244 11.96 -0.50 -14.83
C ILE A 244 12.10 -0.04 -16.29
N ILE A 245 10.97 0.26 -16.94
CA ILE A 245 10.95 0.71 -18.34
C ILE A 245 10.91 2.25 -18.37
N PRO A 246 12.01 2.95 -18.70
CA PRO A 246 12.00 4.38 -18.84
C PRO A 246 11.29 4.83 -20.12
N ILE A 247 10.56 5.95 -20.05
CA ILE A 247 9.95 6.62 -21.22
C ILE A 247 10.57 7.99 -21.46
N PRO A 248 11.87 8.08 -21.84
CA PRO A 248 12.52 9.35 -22.11
C PRO A 248 11.88 10.08 -23.31
N GLY A 249 12.02 11.40 -23.33
CA GLY A 249 11.68 12.23 -24.47
C GLY A 249 12.90 13.02 -24.93
N THR A 250 13.33 12.85 -26.18
CA THR A 250 14.43 13.62 -26.79
C THR A 250 14.16 13.94 -28.27
N SER A 251 14.56 15.13 -28.69
CA SER A 251 14.57 15.60 -30.09
C SER A 251 15.94 15.47 -30.76
N ASN A 252 16.96 15.09 -29.98
CA ASN A 252 18.29 14.80 -30.49
C ASN A 252 18.35 13.34 -30.97
N PRO A 253 18.58 13.08 -32.27
CA PRO A 253 18.69 11.73 -32.80
C PRO A 253 19.84 10.93 -32.19
N GLU A 254 20.96 11.57 -31.83
CA GLU A 254 22.14 10.90 -31.28
C GLU A 254 21.82 10.20 -29.95
N HIS A 255 20.94 10.77 -29.13
CA HIS A 255 20.51 10.13 -27.88
C HIS A 255 19.70 8.86 -28.13
N TRP A 256 18.93 8.78 -29.22
CA TRP A 256 18.22 7.54 -29.58
C TRP A 256 19.21 6.45 -30.02
N ASP A 257 20.24 6.81 -30.78
CA ASP A 257 21.33 5.90 -31.17
C ASP A 257 22.10 5.37 -29.95
N GLU A 258 22.32 6.23 -28.94
CA GLU A 258 22.95 5.82 -27.68
C GLU A 258 22.07 4.84 -26.89
N TYR A 259 20.75 5.08 -26.80
CA TYR A 259 19.83 4.19 -26.07
C TYR A 259 19.82 2.77 -26.65
N GLY A 260 19.90 2.64 -27.98
CA GLY A 260 19.98 1.34 -28.65
C GLY A 260 21.26 0.54 -28.34
N LYS A 261 22.30 1.18 -27.79
CA LYS A 261 23.59 0.54 -27.45
C LYS A 261 23.70 0.15 -25.96
N LEU A 262 22.73 0.52 -25.14
CA LEU A 262 22.78 0.32 -23.68
C LEU A 262 22.69 -1.15 -23.25
N GLU A 263 22.20 -2.05 -24.11
CA GLU A 263 22.10 -3.48 -23.79
C GLU A 263 23.46 -4.11 -23.44
N ASN A 264 24.54 -3.61 -24.05
CA ASN A 264 25.89 -4.14 -23.85
C ASN A 264 26.66 -3.45 -22.70
N ILE A 265 26.05 -2.46 -22.05
CA ILE A 265 26.62 -1.81 -20.87
C ILE A 265 26.17 -2.59 -19.63
N ILE A 266 27.02 -2.71 -18.62
CA ILE A 266 26.69 -3.31 -17.32
C ILE A 266 27.13 -2.32 -16.24
N LEU A 267 26.20 -1.85 -15.43
CA LEU A 267 26.53 -1.02 -14.28
C LEU A 267 26.97 -1.91 -13.12
N THR A 268 28.03 -1.51 -12.43
CA THR A 268 28.46 -2.21 -11.20
C THR A 268 27.61 -1.79 -10.01
N ASP A 269 27.60 -2.60 -8.93
CA ASP A 269 26.88 -2.27 -7.69
C ASP A 269 27.29 -0.89 -7.15
N ASP A 270 28.58 -0.54 -7.21
CA ASP A 270 29.09 0.78 -6.82
C ASP A 270 28.51 1.91 -7.70
N ASP A 271 28.31 1.67 -9.00
CA ASP A 271 27.70 2.66 -9.89
C ASP A 271 26.24 2.89 -9.52
N ILE A 272 25.50 1.80 -9.27
CA ILE A 272 24.10 1.86 -8.84
C ILE A 272 23.99 2.62 -7.52
N LEU A 273 24.82 2.28 -6.52
CA LEU A 273 24.85 2.97 -5.22
C LEU A 273 25.17 4.45 -5.36
N LYS A 274 26.10 4.84 -6.24
CA LYS A 274 26.40 6.25 -6.52
C LYS A 274 25.18 6.98 -7.08
N ILE A 275 24.47 6.40 -8.04
CA ILE A 275 23.26 7.02 -8.63
C ILE A 275 22.17 7.16 -7.58
N GLU A 276 21.94 6.11 -6.79
CA GLU A 276 20.90 6.09 -5.75
C GLU A 276 21.19 7.02 -4.58
N SER A 277 22.47 7.33 -4.31
CA SER A 277 22.87 8.32 -3.31
C SER A 277 22.37 9.74 -3.62
N LEU A 278 21.95 10.00 -4.86
CA LEU A 278 21.35 11.27 -5.27
C LEU A 278 19.90 11.43 -4.79
N HIS A 279 19.28 10.39 -4.25
CA HIS A 279 17.88 10.43 -3.83
C HIS A 279 17.65 11.51 -2.75
N LYS A 280 16.70 12.41 -3.03
CA LYS A 280 16.39 13.59 -2.20
C LYS A 280 14.90 13.69 -1.84
N ASN A 281 14.09 12.66 -2.10
CA ASN A 281 12.62 12.69 -1.98
C ASN A 281 11.98 13.87 -2.73
N MET A 282 12.53 14.21 -3.90
CA MET A 282 12.15 15.41 -4.63
C MET A 282 11.15 15.08 -5.73
N CYS A 283 9.86 15.12 -5.39
CA CYS A 283 8.76 14.92 -6.32
C CYS A 283 8.61 16.13 -7.25
N LEU A 284 8.74 15.92 -8.57
CA LEU A 284 8.67 17.01 -9.56
C LEU A 284 7.31 17.70 -9.64
N TYR A 285 6.26 16.98 -9.30
CA TYR A 285 4.88 17.42 -9.46
C TYR A 285 4.23 17.90 -8.14
N ASP A 286 5.02 18.25 -7.12
CA ASP A 286 4.57 18.93 -5.87
C ASP A 286 4.10 20.37 -6.16
N ASN A 287 2.97 20.53 -6.88
CA ASN A 287 2.33 21.82 -7.15
C ASN A 287 1.51 22.31 -5.93
N ASN A 288 1.46 23.63 -5.74
CA ASN A 288 0.73 24.31 -4.65
C ASN A 288 -0.76 23.94 -4.49
N THR A 289 -1.41 23.39 -5.52
CA THR A 289 -2.78 22.85 -5.44
C THR A 289 -2.85 21.57 -4.60
N TYR A 290 -1.84 20.70 -4.70
CA TYR A 290 -1.71 19.45 -3.93
C TYR A 290 -1.35 19.73 -2.45
N ARG A 291 -0.61 20.81 -2.17
CA ARG A 291 -0.36 21.32 -0.81
C ARG A 291 -1.62 21.87 -0.14
N LYS A 292 -2.47 22.61 -0.86
CA LYS A 292 -3.68 23.24 -0.29
C LYS A 292 -4.69 22.22 0.27
N HIS A 293 -4.67 20.98 -0.21
CA HIS A 293 -5.58 19.92 0.22
C HIS A 293 -4.91 18.81 1.05
N ASN A 294 -3.65 18.97 1.47
CA ASN A 294 -2.90 17.92 2.20
C ASN A 294 -2.78 16.57 1.45
N LEU A 295 -2.98 16.59 0.13
CA LEU A 295 -2.93 15.43 -0.76
C LEU A 295 -1.61 15.48 -1.54
N GLY A 296 -0.49 15.43 -0.83
CA GLY A 296 0.79 15.19 -1.49
C GLY A 296 0.69 13.94 -2.39
N TYR A 297 1.65 13.77 -3.30
CA TYR A 297 1.90 12.52 -4.05
C TYR A 297 2.07 11.26 -3.18
N TRP A 298 1.99 11.48 -1.88
CA TRP A 298 1.92 10.59 -0.78
C TRP A 298 0.86 11.23 0.09
N PRO A 299 -0.19 10.52 0.56
CA PRO A 299 -0.86 11.03 1.73
C PRO A 299 0.25 11.26 2.76
N LYS A 300 0.46 12.53 3.15
CA LYS A 300 1.32 12.89 4.29
C LYS A 300 0.60 12.42 5.55
N TYR A 301 0.36 11.13 5.62
CA TYR A 301 0.27 10.38 6.84
C TYR A 301 1.64 10.46 7.49
N SER A 302 1.86 11.62 8.11
CA SER A 302 2.93 11.90 9.05
C SER A 302 2.64 11.11 10.33
N PHE A 303 2.38 9.81 10.18
CA PHE A 303 2.30 8.88 11.28
C PHE A 303 3.74 8.57 11.61
N GLY A 304 4.24 9.17 12.67
CA GLY A 304 5.50 8.70 13.24
C GLY A 304 5.24 7.31 13.78
N VAL A 305 5.74 6.26 13.14
CA VAL A 305 5.85 4.97 13.80
C VAL A 305 7.11 5.03 14.65
N TYR A 306 7.03 4.78 15.94
CA TYR A 306 8.24 4.82 16.75
C TYR A 306 8.85 3.42 16.73
N GLU A 307 10.09 3.30 16.26
CA GLU A 307 10.91 2.12 16.53
C GLU A 307 10.92 1.96 18.05
N ALA A 308 10.29 0.91 18.58
CA ALA A 308 10.32 0.65 20.01
C ALA A 308 11.69 0.08 20.40
N LEU A 309 12.75 0.87 20.27
CA LEU A 309 13.99 0.65 21.01
C LEU A 309 13.72 1.05 22.48
N GLY A 310 12.91 0.22 23.15
CA GLY A 310 12.77 0.16 24.61
C GLY A 310 12.71 1.49 25.37
N GLY A 311 11.86 2.43 24.97
CA GLY A 311 11.70 3.70 25.68
C GLY A 311 10.32 4.31 25.49
N SER A 312 9.85 4.99 26.55
CA SER A 312 8.72 5.92 26.53
C SER A 312 8.84 6.91 25.36
N ALA A 313 7.72 7.52 24.94
CA ALA A 313 7.67 8.60 23.95
C ALA A 313 8.59 9.80 24.27
N SER A 314 9.18 9.83 25.47
CA SER A 314 10.20 10.76 25.94
C SER A 314 11.64 10.40 25.56
N ASN A 315 11.92 9.26 24.91
CA ASN A 315 13.28 8.88 24.50
C ASN A 315 13.69 9.62 23.21
N PRO A 316 14.64 10.58 23.27
CA PRO A 316 15.02 11.43 22.13
C PRO A 316 15.75 10.70 21.00
N GLU A 317 16.12 9.43 21.17
CA GLU A 317 16.78 8.62 20.12
C GLU A 317 15.81 7.90 19.17
N LEU A 318 14.50 7.90 19.45
CA LEU A 318 13.51 7.18 18.64
C LEU A 318 13.15 7.97 17.37
N LYS A 319 13.57 7.47 16.21
CA LYS A 319 13.23 8.08 14.90
C LYS A 319 11.86 7.56 14.40
N PRO A 320 10.95 8.45 13.98
CA PRO A 320 9.70 8.04 13.35
C PRO A 320 9.97 7.26 12.04
N ILE A 321 9.44 6.04 11.89
CA ILE A 321 9.20 5.38 10.60
C ILE A 321 8.01 6.10 10.00
N ARG A 322 8.24 6.80 8.91
CA ARG A 322 7.17 7.46 8.18
C ARG A 322 6.61 6.48 7.16
N THR A 323 5.33 6.58 6.82
CA THR A 323 4.75 5.72 5.77
C THR A 323 5.32 6.01 4.37
N ASP A 324 5.97 7.17 4.20
CA ASP A 324 6.75 7.55 3.02
C ASP A 324 8.24 7.11 3.11
N ASP A 325 8.64 6.45 4.20
CA ASP A 325 9.97 5.82 4.30
C ASP A 325 10.00 4.61 3.35
N ILE A 326 11.03 4.58 2.51
CA ILE A 326 11.29 3.50 1.55
C ILE A 326 11.44 2.14 2.22
N ASN A 327 11.88 2.13 3.48
CA ASN A 327 12.02 0.94 4.29
C ASN A 327 10.85 0.80 5.27
N PHE A 328 9.73 1.53 5.11
CA PHE A 328 8.62 1.50 6.06
C PHE A 328 8.17 0.09 6.40
N LEU A 329 7.85 -0.70 5.37
CA LEU A 329 7.36 -2.06 5.54
C LEU A 329 8.45 -2.95 6.15
N GLU A 330 9.69 -2.82 5.67
CA GLU A 330 10.80 -3.62 6.16
C GLU A 330 11.15 -3.28 7.61
N ARG A 331 11.12 -2.01 8.01
CA ARG A 331 11.34 -1.58 9.39
C ARG A 331 10.19 -2.03 10.30
N CYS A 332 8.96 -2.06 9.82
CA CYS A 332 7.83 -2.65 10.55
C CYS A 332 8.04 -4.15 10.75
N LYS A 333 8.40 -4.88 9.68
CA LYS A 333 8.73 -6.31 9.75
C LYS A 333 9.88 -6.57 10.71
N VAL A 334 10.97 -5.81 10.62
CA VAL A 334 12.12 -5.89 11.51
C VAL A 334 11.68 -5.64 12.94
N SER A 335 10.93 -4.57 13.24
CA SER A 335 10.45 -4.27 14.60
C SER A 335 9.62 -5.41 15.20
N LEU A 336 8.75 -6.03 14.40
CA LEU A 336 7.91 -7.14 14.82
C LEU A 336 8.68 -8.47 14.93
N THR A 337 9.61 -8.76 14.02
CA THR A 337 10.29 -10.07 13.96
C THR A 337 11.66 -10.05 14.63
N SER A 338 12.60 -9.31 14.07
CA SER A 338 13.98 -9.21 14.58
C SER A 338 14.16 -8.17 15.69
N GLY A 339 13.16 -7.35 15.95
CA GLY A 339 13.15 -6.27 16.93
C GLY A 339 12.43 -6.68 18.21
N PRO A 340 11.83 -5.72 18.94
CA PRO A 340 11.19 -5.95 20.25
C PRO A 340 9.94 -6.84 20.19
N GLY A 341 9.35 -7.06 19.01
CA GLY A 341 8.14 -7.86 18.85
C GLY A 341 6.85 -7.05 18.73
N TYR A 342 6.94 -5.73 18.89
CA TYR A 342 5.83 -4.80 18.78
C TYR A 342 6.28 -3.46 18.19
N LEU A 343 5.32 -2.65 17.73
CA LEU A 343 5.53 -1.27 17.29
C LEU A 343 4.27 -0.43 17.57
N VAL A 344 4.42 0.89 17.57
CA VAL A 344 3.29 1.83 17.74
C VAL A 344 3.17 2.70 16.49
N LEU A 345 2.03 2.61 15.81
CA LEU A 345 1.65 3.47 14.70
C LEU A 345 0.89 4.68 15.27
N ARG A 346 1.47 5.88 15.20
CA ARG A 346 0.84 7.06 15.80
C ARG A 346 -0.26 7.64 14.91
N LYS A 347 -1.33 8.12 15.54
CA LYS A 347 -2.40 8.95 14.96
C LYS A 347 -3.12 8.33 13.75
N LEU A 348 -3.06 7.01 13.61
CA LEU A 348 -3.53 6.27 12.44
C LEU A 348 -5.03 6.45 12.15
N PHE A 349 -5.87 6.62 13.18
CA PHE A 349 -7.33 6.71 13.03
C PHE A 349 -7.96 7.89 13.80
N VAL A 350 -7.24 9.01 13.90
CA VAL A 350 -7.70 10.20 14.65
C VAL A 350 -9.02 10.78 14.10
N ASN A 351 -9.23 10.68 12.78
CA ASN A 351 -10.43 11.21 12.14
C ASN A 351 -11.68 10.40 12.52
N GLU A 352 -11.51 9.12 12.80
CA GLU A 352 -12.55 8.16 13.14
C GLU A 352 -12.93 8.24 14.63
N LEU A 353 -12.05 8.78 15.49
CA LEU A 353 -12.23 8.81 16.95
C LEU A 353 -13.55 9.44 17.38
N ASN A 354 -13.93 10.59 16.80
CA ASN A 354 -15.17 11.29 17.19
C ASN A 354 -16.41 10.43 16.93
N MET A 355 -16.42 9.72 15.81
CA MET A 355 -17.51 8.82 15.44
C MET A 355 -17.53 7.57 16.33
N ILE A 356 -16.35 7.00 16.63
CA ILE A 356 -16.22 5.85 17.54
C ILE A 356 -16.70 6.23 18.95
N CYS A 357 -16.23 7.34 19.50
CA CYS A 357 -16.61 7.84 20.82
C CYS A 357 -18.11 8.11 20.93
N SER A 358 -18.71 8.75 19.91
CA SER A 358 -20.16 8.99 19.86
C SER A 358 -20.96 7.68 19.85
N ASN A 359 -20.53 6.70 19.05
CA ASN A 359 -21.18 5.38 19.02
C ASN A 359 -21.07 4.62 20.35
N LEU A 360 -19.94 4.75 21.04
CA LEU A 360 -19.73 4.16 22.37
C LEU A 360 -20.64 4.78 23.44
N GLN A 361 -20.93 6.09 23.35
CA GLN A 361 -21.82 6.79 24.28
C GLN A 361 -23.31 6.47 24.06
N GLY A 362 -23.74 6.27 22.80
CA GLY A 362 -25.15 6.10 22.45
C GLY A 362 -25.71 4.67 22.52
N ASN A 363 -24.87 3.63 22.38
CA ASN A 363 -25.33 2.26 22.09
C ASN A 363 -24.87 1.16 23.08
N TYR A 364 -24.27 1.53 24.22
CA TYR A 364 -23.77 0.57 25.20
C TYR A 364 -24.62 0.56 26.48
N LYS A 365 -25.46 -0.47 26.62
CA LYS A 365 -25.99 -0.84 27.95
C LYS A 365 -24.85 -1.48 28.74
N LYS A 366 -24.57 -0.94 29.93
CA LYS A 366 -23.67 -1.56 30.89
C LYS A 366 -24.26 -2.89 31.34
N ASP A 367 -23.45 -3.93 31.46
CA ASP A 367 -23.91 -5.21 31.99
C ASP A 367 -24.10 -5.14 33.52
N THR A 368 -24.54 -6.25 34.14
CA THR A 368 -24.73 -6.34 35.60
C THR A 368 -23.45 -6.15 36.42
N HIS A 369 -22.28 -6.15 35.78
CA HIS A 369 -20.96 -5.87 36.38
C HIS A 369 -20.40 -4.52 35.93
N ASN A 370 -21.26 -3.63 35.41
CA ASN A 370 -20.94 -2.29 34.93
C ASN A 370 -19.95 -2.26 33.75
N ARG A 371 -19.90 -3.31 32.92
CA ARG A 371 -19.00 -3.42 31.77
C ARG A 371 -19.54 -2.68 30.56
N HIS A 372 -18.66 -1.95 29.88
CA HIS A 372 -18.89 -1.40 28.53
C HIS A 372 -18.66 -2.45 27.42
N ASP A 373 -18.81 -3.74 27.68
CA ASP A 373 -18.37 -4.82 26.77
C ASP A 373 -19.47 -5.42 25.88
N GLY A 374 -20.71 -4.91 25.90
CA GLY A 374 -21.77 -5.38 25.00
C GLY A 374 -22.16 -6.85 25.22
N SER A 375 -22.10 -7.32 26.46
CA SER A 375 -22.27 -8.72 26.86
C SER A 375 -23.71 -9.25 26.75
N ASP A 376 -24.08 -9.79 25.59
CA ASP A 376 -24.84 -11.06 25.60
C ASP A 376 -23.81 -12.20 25.77
N PRO A 377 -23.87 -12.97 26.87
CA PRO A 377 -22.93 -14.07 27.12
C PRO A 377 -22.96 -15.20 26.08
N ARG A 378 -23.84 -15.13 25.06
CA ARG A 378 -23.96 -16.15 24.01
C ARG A 378 -23.34 -15.79 22.66
N ASN A 379 -23.01 -14.53 22.33
CA ASN A 379 -22.45 -14.12 21.01
C ASN A 379 -21.89 -12.65 20.97
N TRP A 380 -21.08 -12.23 21.95
CA TRP A 380 -20.67 -10.81 22.08
C TRP A 380 -19.71 -10.26 21.00
N LYS A 381 -18.90 -11.11 20.35
CA LYS A 381 -17.89 -10.66 19.37
C LYS A 381 -18.48 -10.28 18.01
N ASP A 382 -19.52 -10.98 17.57
CA ASP A 382 -20.30 -10.59 16.38
C ASP A 382 -21.12 -9.30 16.65
N ALA A 383 -21.51 -9.07 17.90
CA ALA A 383 -22.34 -7.93 18.27
C ALA A 383 -21.63 -6.60 18.01
N ILE A 384 -20.30 -6.52 18.10
CA ILE A 384 -19.61 -5.24 17.91
C ILE A 384 -19.58 -4.78 16.45
N LEU A 385 -19.29 -5.70 15.53
CA LEU A 385 -19.36 -5.41 14.09
C LEU A 385 -20.78 -5.02 13.67
N ASN A 386 -21.78 -5.50 14.40
CA ASN A 386 -23.18 -5.16 14.22
C ASN A 386 -23.60 -3.79 14.79
N LYS A 387 -22.75 -3.12 15.58
CA LYS A 387 -23.07 -1.79 16.14
C LYS A 387 -22.89 -0.67 15.12
N HIS A 388 -21.81 -0.71 14.35
CA HIS A 388 -21.49 0.33 13.38
C HIS A 388 -20.43 -0.15 12.38
N PRO A 389 -20.52 0.21 11.08
CA PRO A 389 -19.55 -0.19 10.05
C PRO A 389 -18.10 0.26 10.34
N ILE A 390 -17.92 1.33 11.13
CA ILE A 390 -16.58 1.84 11.51
C ILE A 390 -15.68 0.76 12.14
N TYR A 391 -16.23 -0.18 12.90
CA TYR A 391 -15.43 -1.22 13.53
C TYR A 391 -14.86 -2.19 12.49
N ALA A 392 -15.61 -2.47 11.42
CA ALA A 392 -15.10 -3.23 10.29
C ALA A 392 -14.05 -2.41 9.51
N GLU A 393 -14.20 -1.09 9.40
CA GLU A 393 -13.20 -0.21 8.76
C GLU A 393 -11.87 -0.18 9.54
N LEU A 394 -11.89 -0.22 10.88
CA LEU A 394 -10.68 -0.36 11.70
C LEU A 394 -9.93 -1.67 11.36
N ILE A 395 -10.66 -2.79 11.29
CA ILE A 395 -10.11 -4.09 10.85
C ILE A 395 -9.61 -4.00 9.39
N ASN A 396 -10.23 -3.17 8.57
CA ASN A 396 -9.83 -2.98 7.18
C ASN A 396 -8.76 -1.92 6.96
N ASN A 397 -8.14 -1.37 8.02
CA ASN A 397 -7.20 -0.27 7.86
C ASN A 397 -6.03 -0.67 6.95
N ASN A 398 -5.76 0.12 5.90
CA ASN A 398 -4.83 -0.26 4.83
C ASN A 398 -3.37 -0.36 5.30
N ILE A 399 -2.95 0.45 6.28
CA ILE A 399 -1.58 0.40 6.80
C ILE A 399 -1.40 -0.85 7.68
N ILE A 400 -2.41 -1.15 8.52
CA ILE A 400 -2.44 -2.40 9.29
C ILE A 400 -2.44 -3.60 8.34
N ALA A 401 -3.29 -3.57 7.31
CA ALA A 401 -3.38 -4.61 6.29
C ALA A 401 -2.04 -4.88 5.62
N LEU A 402 -1.38 -3.83 5.14
CA LEU A 402 -0.07 -3.89 4.51
C LEU A 402 0.96 -4.60 5.41
N ILE A 403 1.04 -4.21 6.69
CA ILE A 403 2.00 -4.81 7.64
C ILE A 403 1.62 -6.27 7.93
N VAL A 404 0.35 -6.53 8.26
CA VAL A 404 -0.15 -7.85 8.63
C VAL A 404 0.00 -8.85 7.49
N GLU A 405 -0.46 -8.53 6.29
CA GLU A 405 -0.42 -9.42 5.13
C GLU A 405 1.02 -9.70 4.68
N SER A 406 1.92 -8.73 4.88
CA SER A 406 3.35 -8.92 4.58
C SER A 406 4.07 -9.93 5.49
N LEU A 407 3.46 -10.28 6.64
CA LEU A 407 3.99 -11.19 7.64
C LEU A 407 3.18 -12.49 7.76
N LEU A 408 1.85 -12.41 7.67
CA LEU A 408 0.94 -13.56 7.80
C LEU A 408 0.49 -14.15 6.47
N GLY A 409 0.76 -13.47 5.34
CA GLY A 409 0.20 -13.82 4.04
C GLY A 409 -1.08 -13.05 3.72
N TRP A 410 -1.36 -12.86 2.44
CA TRP A 410 -2.55 -12.17 1.94
C TRP A 410 -3.86 -12.89 2.31
N ASP A 411 -3.76 -14.19 2.59
CA ASP A 411 -4.83 -15.11 2.94
C ASP A 411 -5.08 -15.20 4.46
N CYS A 412 -4.43 -14.35 5.25
CA CYS A 412 -4.65 -14.26 6.69
C CYS A 412 -6.14 -14.04 7.03
N LEU A 413 -6.54 -14.48 8.22
CA LEU A 413 -7.92 -14.41 8.71
C LEU A 413 -7.99 -13.52 9.95
N VAL A 414 -9.17 -13.02 10.27
CA VAL A 414 -9.43 -12.45 11.60
C VAL A 414 -9.70 -13.59 12.56
N ASP A 415 -8.93 -13.62 13.64
CA ASP A 415 -9.01 -14.62 14.70
C ASP A 415 -10.03 -14.25 15.78
N ASN A 416 -10.01 -12.97 16.17
CA ASN A 416 -10.80 -12.41 17.25
C ASN A 416 -10.82 -10.87 17.13
N CYS A 417 -11.93 -10.23 17.49
CA CYS A 417 -11.95 -8.78 17.67
C CYS A 417 -12.95 -8.35 18.75
N GLY A 418 -12.66 -7.26 19.46
CA GLY A 418 -13.54 -6.75 20.51
C GLY A 418 -12.97 -5.59 21.30
N PHE A 419 -13.78 -5.04 22.21
CA PHE A 419 -13.36 -3.96 23.10
C PHE A 419 -12.61 -4.47 24.32
N THR A 420 -11.53 -3.78 24.67
CA THR A 420 -10.83 -3.94 25.95
C THR A 420 -10.90 -2.65 26.74
N THR A 421 -11.27 -2.77 28.02
CA THR A 421 -11.46 -1.65 28.93
C THR A 421 -10.72 -1.87 30.25
N SER A 422 -9.87 -0.93 30.64
CA SER A 422 -9.37 -0.84 32.01
C SER A 422 -10.28 0.06 32.83
N ARG A 423 -10.87 -0.49 33.88
CA ARG A 423 -11.84 0.21 34.73
C ARG A 423 -11.13 1.08 35.76
N PRO A 424 -11.75 2.15 36.26
CA PRO A 424 -11.24 2.87 37.42
C PRO A 424 -11.33 2.02 38.71
N PRO A 425 -10.61 2.40 39.78
CA PRO A 425 -10.77 1.82 41.11
C PRO A 425 -12.23 1.84 41.61
N PRO A 426 -12.67 0.88 42.46
CA PRO A 426 -11.91 -0.25 43.00
C PRO A 426 -11.92 -1.49 42.08
N TYR A 427 -12.48 -1.40 40.87
CA TYR A 427 -12.63 -2.53 39.96
C TYR A 427 -11.40 -2.77 39.07
N SER A 428 -10.40 -1.90 39.18
CA SER A 428 -9.12 -2.01 38.48
C SER A 428 -8.25 -3.11 39.09
N HIS A 429 -7.53 -3.85 38.24
CA HIS A 429 -6.51 -4.79 38.67
C HIS A 429 -5.40 -4.90 37.63
N ILE A 430 -4.18 -5.21 38.07
CA ILE A 430 -3.06 -5.52 37.17
C ILE A 430 -3.42 -6.77 36.36
N PHE A 431 -3.32 -6.68 35.05
CA PHE A 431 -3.43 -7.82 34.16
C PHE A 431 -2.05 -8.42 33.95
N GLY A 432 -1.88 -9.66 34.44
CA GLY A 432 -0.58 -10.33 34.47
C GLY A 432 -0.02 -10.60 33.08
N PRO A 433 1.29 -10.85 32.99
CA PRO A 433 1.97 -11.18 31.74
C PRO A 433 1.41 -12.48 31.13
N HIS A 434 1.03 -12.44 29.86
CA HIS A 434 0.52 -13.56 29.08
C HIS A 434 0.92 -13.42 27.60
N GLN A 435 0.65 -14.46 26.80
CA GLN A 435 0.69 -14.41 25.34
C GLN A 435 -0.71 -14.69 24.79
N ASP A 436 -1.02 -14.09 23.66
CA ASP A 436 -2.24 -14.32 22.90
C ASP A 436 -1.92 -15.14 21.65
N SER A 437 -1.32 -16.31 21.89
CA SER A 437 -0.99 -17.28 20.85
C SER A 437 -1.82 -18.56 21.06
N PRO A 438 -2.38 -19.15 19.99
CA PRO A 438 -3.16 -20.39 20.11
C PRO A 438 -2.32 -21.59 20.59
N PHE A 439 -0.98 -21.49 20.52
CA PHE A 439 -0.07 -22.58 20.84
C PHE A 439 0.34 -22.65 22.32
N GLU A 440 0.35 -21.54 23.07
CA GLU A 440 0.67 -21.59 24.51
C GLU A 440 -0.46 -22.25 25.32
N GLN A 441 -1.70 -22.13 24.82
CA GLN A 441 -2.87 -22.77 25.43
C GLN A 441 -2.89 -24.30 25.26
N ARG A 442 -1.91 -24.89 24.54
CA ARG A 442 -1.80 -26.34 24.31
C ARG A 442 -0.40 -26.86 24.68
N PRO A 443 -0.19 -27.27 25.95
CA PRO A 443 1.08 -27.88 26.38
C PRO A 443 1.50 -29.04 25.45
N GLY A 444 2.73 -28.99 24.93
CA GLY A 444 3.30 -30.03 24.06
C GLY A 444 3.11 -29.84 22.55
N ALA A 445 2.41 -28.78 22.11
CA ALA A 445 2.32 -28.46 20.69
C ALA A 445 3.69 -28.05 20.12
N MET A 446 4.06 -28.58 18.95
CA MET A 446 5.24 -28.12 18.22
C MET A 446 4.99 -26.69 17.76
N LEU A 447 5.81 -25.76 18.25
CA LEU A 447 5.70 -24.35 17.91
C LEU A 447 6.29 -24.12 16.49
N PRO A 448 5.64 -23.33 15.61
CA PRO A 448 6.19 -22.93 14.30
C PRO A 448 7.59 -22.29 14.42
N HIS A 449 8.33 -22.00 13.35
CA HIS A 449 9.57 -21.21 13.52
C HIS A 449 9.27 -19.79 14.06
N HIS A 450 10.17 -19.21 14.86
CA HIS A 450 9.94 -17.89 15.47
C HIS A 450 9.92 -16.75 14.45
N GLU A 451 10.53 -16.97 13.29
CA GLU A 451 10.51 -16.08 12.12
C GLU A 451 9.22 -16.20 11.29
N SER A 452 8.30 -17.11 11.66
CA SER A 452 7.00 -17.28 11.00
C SER A 452 5.90 -16.78 11.93
N PRO A 453 5.50 -15.51 11.85
CA PRO A 453 4.42 -14.98 12.67
C PRO A 453 3.15 -15.78 12.44
N VAL A 454 2.48 -16.11 13.55
CA VAL A 454 1.21 -16.85 13.52
C VAL A 454 0.07 -15.88 13.76
N VAL A 455 0.22 -15.02 14.75
CA VAL A 455 -0.80 -14.05 15.17
C VAL A 455 -0.16 -12.68 15.20
N ILE A 456 -0.84 -11.69 14.64
CA ILE A 456 -0.54 -10.27 14.83
C ILE A 456 -1.76 -9.61 15.45
N GLN A 457 -1.53 -8.88 16.53
CA GLN A 457 -2.56 -8.14 17.23
C GLN A 457 -2.45 -6.67 16.86
N ALA A 458 -3.61 -6.04 16.61
CA ALA A 458 -3.76 -4.61 16.43
C ALA A 458 -4.67 -4.06 17.52
N LEU A 459 -4.10 -3.25 18.40
CA LEU A 459 -4.82 -2.57 19.47
C LEU A 459 -5.00 -1.10 19.12
N PHE A 460 -6.21 -0.74 18.71
CA PHE A 460 -6.61 0.62 18.35
C PHE A 460 -6.94 1.41 19.62
N CYS A 461 -6.03 2.27 20.05
CA CYS A 461 -6.11 3.05 21.28
C CYS A 461 -7.11 4.21 21.13
N ILE A 462 -8.32 4.04 21.68
CA ILE A 462 -9.34 5.10 21.66
C ILE A 462 -9.01 6.18 22.67
N ASP A 463 -8.58 5.76 23.86
CA ASP A 463 -8.02 6.62 24.88
C ASP A 463 -6.48 6.48 24.85
N GLY A 464 -5.75 7.47 25.38
CA GLY A 464 -4.29 7.37 25.52
C GLY A 464 -3.90 6.34 26.58
N PHE A 465 -2.74 5.69 26.43
CA PHE A 465 -2.26 4.66 27.34
C PHE A 465 -1.07 5.21 28.14
N SER A 466 -1.10 5.02 29.45
CA SER A 466 0.00 5.30 30.36
C SER A 466 0.01 4.29 31.50
N GLU A 467 1.10 4.19 32.25
CA GLU A 467 1.14 3.35 33.45
C GLU A 467 0.02 3.71 34.45
N GLU A 468 -0.32 5.00 34.58
CA GLU A 468 -1.32 5.47 35.55
C GLU A 468 -2.76 5.04 35.20
N ASN A 469 -3.12 5.02 33.92
CA ASN A 469 -4.48 4.71 33.49
C ASN A 469 -4.69 3.26 33.05
N GLY A 470 -3.75 2.38 33.42
CA GLY A 470 -3.81 0.97 33.08
C GLY A 470 -3.48 0.68 31.62
N GLY A 471 -2.49 1.37 31.08
CA GLY A 471 -1.85 1.10 29.80
C GLY A 471 -1.20 -0.28 29.74
N VAL A 472 -0.68 -0.63 28.57
CA VAL A 472 -0.10 -1.95 28.28
C VAL A 472 1.41 -1.91 28.49
N PHE A 473 1.98 -2.98 29.01
CA PHE A 473 3.42 -3.23 28.96
C PHE A 473 3.71 -4.45 28.09
N ALA A 474 4.86 -4.45 27.43
CA ALA A 474 5.40 -5.61 26.74
C ALA A 474 6.76 -6.00 27.32
N ILE A 475 7.16 -7.26 27.10
CA ILE A 475 8.49 -7.76 27.44
C ILE A 475 9.21 -8.02 26.12
N PRO A 476 10.08 -7.10 25.67
CA PRO A 476 10.69 -7.17 24.35
C PRO A 476 11.46 -8.47 24.11
N TYR A 477 11.53 -8.89 22.84
CA TYR A 477 12.31 -10.05 22.36
C TYR A 477 11.86 -11.42 22.90
N THR A 478 10.77 -11.48 23.67
CA THR A 478 10.28 -12.75 24.24
C THR A 478 9.71 -13.70 23.19
N HIS A 479 9.24 -13.19 22.05
CA HIS A 479 8.80 -13.97 20.90
C HIS A 479 9.92 -14.80 20.24
N LYS A 480 11.18 -14.33 20.32
CA LYS A 480 12.34 -15.03 19.76
C LYS A 480 12.74 -16.24 20.60
N ASN A 481 12.88 -16.00 21.90
CA ASN A 481 13.42 -17.00 22.81
C ASN A 481 12.37 -17.95 23.36
N ARG A 482 11.08 -17.59 23.26
CA ARG A 482 9.93 -18.38 23.73
C ARG A 482 10.03 -18.80 25.19
N LYS A 483 10.87 -18.08 25.95
CA LYS A 483 11.05 -18.29 27.38
C LYS A 483 9.94 -17.58 28.09
N ARG A 484 9.18 -18.33 28.87
CA ARG A 484 8.29 -17.76 29.87
C ARG A 484 9.12 -16.84 30.78
N PRO A 485 8.73 -15.56 30.96
CA PRO A 485 9.33 -14.68 31.95
C PRO A 485 9.32 -15.38 33.31
N ASN A 486 10.25 -15.01 34.20
CA ASN A 486 10.41 -15.68 35.50
C ASN A 486 9.14 -15.50 36.37
N LEU A 487 8.17 -16.40 36.18
CA LEU A 487 6.84 -16.42 36.77
C LEU A 487 6.69 -17.72 37.57
N PRO A 488 6.18 -17.68 38.81
CA PRO A 488 5.93 -18.89 39.60
C PRO A 488 5.05 -19.90 38.84
N HIS A 489 5.37 -21.18 39.00
CA HIS A 489 5.14 -22.24 38.01
C HIS A 489 3.68 -22.74 37.81
N HIS A 490 2.63 -22.02 38.23
CA HIS A 490 1.25 -22.51 38.09
C HIS A 490 0.25 -21.45 37.61
N GLY A 491 -0.41 -21.73 36.47
CA GLY A 491 -1.58 -21.00 35.96
C GLY A 491 -1.30 -19.58 35.44
N ASN A 492 -2.15 -19.09 34.53
CA ASN A 492 -2.08 -17.75 33.93
C ASN A 492 -2.43 -16.60 34.89
N LEU A 493 -2.05 -16.65 36.17
CA LEU A 493 -2.38 -15.57 37.11
C LEU A 493 -1.30 -15.40 38.17
N VAL A 494 -0.25 -14.64 37.85
CA VAL A 494 0.36 -13.77 38.88
C VAL A 494 -0.40 -12.45 38.82
N ARG A 495 -1.61 -12.41 39.40
CA ARG A 495 -2.25 -11.11 39.65
C ARG A 495 -1.26 -10.28 40.47
N GLY A 496 -0.88 -9.11 39.97
CA GLY A 496 -0.18 -8.12 40.78
C GLY A 496 1.35 -8.06 40.72
N ARG A 497 2.04 -8.69 39.74
CA ARG A 497 3.48 -8.44 39.51
C ARG A 497 3.82 -8.20 38.04
N ILE A 498 4.52 -7.10 37.78
CA ILE A 498 5.08 -6.76 36.48
C ILE A 498 6.48 -7.40 36.38
N PRO A 499 6.76 -8.21 35.34
CA PRO A 499 8.07 -8.85 35.20
C PRO A 499 9.22 -7.86 35.04
N LYS A 500 10.40 -8.26 35.51
CA LYS A 500 11.65 -7.52 35.26
C LYS A 500 11.90 -7.44 33.75
N GLY A 501 12.16 -6.24 33.24
CA GLY A 501 12.37 -6.00 31.81
C GLY A 501 11.09 -5.72 31.01
N ALA A 502 9.92 -5.65 31.66
CA ALA A 502 8.73 -5.10 31.04
C ALA A 502 8.89 -3.61 30.75
N ILE A 503 8.38 -3.15 29.61
CA ILE A 503 8.42 -1.78 29.14
C ILE A 503 6.98 -1.29 28.93
N SER A 504 6.63 -0.14 29.52
CA SER A 504 5.36 0.53 29.27
C SER A 504 5.26 0.98 27.81
N ILE A 505 4.09 0.81 27.20
CA ILE A 505 3.78 1.29 25.86
C ILE A 505 2.84 2.49 26.00
N ASP A 506 3.42 3.69 25.93
CA ASP A 506 2.68 4.94 26.04
C ASP A 506 2.05 5.33 24.69
N THR A 507 0.75 5.60 24.68
CA THR A 507 0.00 5.97 23.46
C THR A 507 -0.87 7.22 23.63
N GLU A 508 -1.16 7.89 22.53
CA GLU A 508 -2.19 8.92 22.40
C GLU A 508 -3.47 8.32 21.77
N PRO A 509 -4.64 8.97 21.99
CA PRO A 509 -5.85 8.64 21.22
C PRO A 509 -5.59 8.61 19.71
N GLY A 510 -6.03 7.54 19.04
CA GLY A 510 -5.86 7.34 17.61
C GLY A 510 -4.59 6.58 17.22
N ASP A 511 -3.73 6.22 18.18
CA ASP A 511 -2.58 5.36 17.96
C ASP A 511 -2.99 3.87 17.87
N VAL A 512 -2.20 3.06 17.15
CA VAL A 512 -2.37 1.61 17.10
C VAL A 512 -1.11 0.90 17.54
N ILE A 513 -1.23 0.01 18.52
CA ILE A 513 -0.15 -0.90 18.91
C ILE A 513 -0.28 -2.16 18.04
N LEU A 514 0.77 -2.49 17.30
CA LEU A 514 0.92 -3.77 16.61
C LEU A 514 1.89 -4.66 17.39
N ALA A 515 1.52 -5.90 17.66
CA ALA A 515 2.38 -6.87 18.36
C ALA A 515 2.23 -8.27 17.79
N LEU A 516 3.31 -9.05 17.80
CA LEU A 516 3.19 -10.50 17.56
C LEU A 516 2.49 -11.16 18.76
N GLY A 517 1.55 -12.07 18.52
CA GLY A 517 0.77 -12.71 19.59
C GLY A 517 1.59 -13.58 20.55
N ASN A 518 2.86 -13.87 20.23
CA ASN A 518 3.81 -14.56 21.10
C ASN A 518 4.78 -13.61 21.84
N VAL A 519 4.54 -12.29 21.82
CA VAL A 519 5.20 -11.36 22.75
C VAL A 519 4.48 -11.39 24.07
N TRP A 520 5.23 -11.59 25.15
CA TRP A 520 4.68 -11.51 26.49
C TRP A 520 4.31 -10.07 26.83
N HIS A 521 3.08 -9.86 27.26
CA HIS A 521 2.57 -8.53 27.56
C HIS A 521 1.50 -8.60 28.66
N GLY A 522 1.12 -7.44 29.20
CA GLY A 522 0.08 -7.31 30.22
C GLY A 522 -0.38 -5.87 30.35
N ALA A 523 -1.14 -5.55 31.38
CA ALA A 523 -1.63 -4.19 31.62
C ALA A 523 -1.44 -3.75 33.06
N TYR A 524 -1.11 -2.47 33.24
CA TYR A 524 -0.99 -1.83 34.54
C TYR A 524 -2.35 -1.70 35.22
N ASN A 525 -2.31 -1.42 36.53
CA ASN A 525 -3.52 -1.09 37.26
C ASN A 525 -3.98 0.33 36.87
N ASN A 526 -5.24 0.50 36.49
CA ASN A 526 -5.79 1.84 36.31
C ASN A 526 -6.05 2.49 37.67
N LYS A 527 -5.36 3.61 37.92
CA LYS A 527 -5.44 4.42 39.14
C LYS A 527 -6.25 5.71 38.93
N THR A 528 -6.70 5.97 37.70
CA THR A 528 -7.50 7.14 37.34
C THR A 528 -9.00 6.90 37.59
N ASP A 529 -9.79 7.97 37.56
CA ASP A 529 -11.25 7.94 37.68
C ASP A 529 -11.97 7.64 36.36
N MET A 530 -11.23 7.59 35.25
CA MET A 530 -11.75 7.35 33.91
C MET A 530 -11.46 5.94 33.42
N GLU A 531 -12.33 5.43 32.56
CA GLU A 531 -12.07 4.20 31.82
C GLU A 531 -11.06 4.44 30.71
N ARG A 532 -10.22 3.42 30.45
CA ARG A 532 -9.28 3.40 29.32
C ARG A 532 -9.69 2.32 28.34
N ARG A 533 -10.04 2.70 27.12
CA ARG A 533 -10.65 1.82 26.11
C ARG A 533 -9.76 1.66 24.88
N ALA A 534 -9.81 0.49 24.28
CA ALA A 534 -9.28 0.22 22.96
C ALA A 534 -10.07 -0.87 22.25
N PHE A 535 -10.00 -0.87 20.92
CA PHE A 535 -10.52 -1.94 20.09
C PHE A 535 -9.37 -2.88 19.72
N LEU A 536 -9.46 -4.15 20.08
CA LEU A 536 -8.50 -5.18 19.73
C LEU A 536 -8.99 -5.93 18.49
N CYS A 537 -8.10 -6.15 17.53
CA CYS A 537 -8.28 -7.09 16.43
C CYS A 537 -7.05 -7.99 16.33
N GLU A 538 -7.27 -9.29 16.25
CA GLU A 538 -6.23 -10.30 16.10
C GLU A 538 -6.35 -10.91 14.72
N TYR A 539 -5.24 -10.91 13.97
CA TYR A 539 -5.12 -11.55 12.67
C TYR A 539 -4.29 -12.82 12.83
N ILE A 540 -4.68 -13.88 12.13
CA ILE A 540 -4.03 -15.18 12.19
C ILE A 540 -3.63 -15.66 10.79
N ASN A 541 -2.49 -16.32 10.73
CA ASN A 541 -2.04 -17.03 9.54
C ASN A 541 -3.09 -18.08 9.13
N SER A 542 -3.34 -18.18 7.82
CA SER A 542 -4.36 -19.06 7.23
C SER A 542 -4.16 -20.55 7.54
N MET A 543 -2.95 -20.96 7.93
CA MET A 543 -2.62 -22.33 8.31
C MET A 543 -3.23 -22.75 9.66
N VAL A 544 -3.72 -21.79 10.45
CA VAL A 544 -4.33 -22.05 11.77
C VAL A 544 -5.84 -21.83 11.71
N GLU A 545 -6.61 -22.58 12.51
CA GLU A 545 -8.04 -22.34 12.66
C GLU A 545 -8.29 -21.14 13.57
N PRO A 546 -9.07 -20.13 13.13
CA PRO A 546 -9.52 -19.04 13.99
C PRO A 546 -10.19 -19.59 15.25
N ARG A 547 -9.86 -19.02 16.41
CA ARG A 547 -10.47 -19.29 17.71
C ARG A 547 -11.95 -18.94 17.66
N ASP A 548 -12.28 -17.79 17.08
CA ASP A 548 -13.66 -17.43 16.84
C ASP A 548 -14.10 -17.88 15.45
N LYS A 549 -15.12 -18.73 15.42
CA LYS A 549 -15.79 -19.12 14.18
C LYS A 549 -16.71 -18.00 13.74
N PHE A 550 -16.13 -16.92 13.22
CA PHE A 550 -16.89 -15.84 12.61
C PHE A 550 -17.82 -16.42 11.54
N ASN A 551 -19.11 -16.21 11.72
CA ASN A 551 -20.10 -16.59 10.74
C ASN A 551 -20.68 -15.31 10.13
N ALA A 552 -20.37 -15.05 8.85
CA ALA A 552 -20.90 -13.90 8.11
C ALA A 552 -22.43 -13.81 8.16
N SER A 553 -23.16 -14.91 8.41
CA SER A 553 -24.61 -14.88 8.59
C SER A 553 -25.08 -14.15 9.86
N ASN A 554 -24.20 -13.99 10.86
CA ASN A 554 -24.48 -13.29 12.11
C ASN A 554 -24.23 -11.79 12.02
N ILE A 555 -23.63 -11.31 10.92
CA ILE A 555 -23.47 -9.88 10.65
C ILE A 555 -24.76 -9.36 10.02
N ASN A 556 -25.24 -8.22 10.52
CA ASN A 556 -26.38 -7.49 10.01
C ASN A 556 -26.17 -7.27 8.51
N LYS A 557 -27.16 -7.69 7.72
CA LYS A 557 -27.06 -7.69 6.25
C LYS A 557 -26.73 -6.32 5.67
N ASP A 558 -27.20 -5.23 6.28
CA ASP A 558 -26.96 -3.87 5.79
C ASP A 558 -25.55 -3.37 6.12
N ILE A 559 -24.96 -3.88 7.20
CA ILE A 559 -23.54 -3.66 7.51
C ILE A 559 -22.66 -4.55 6.64
N TYR A 560 -23.01 -5.84 6.52
CA TYR A 560 -22.27 -6.80 5.70
C TYR A 560 -22.20 -6.39 4.22
N LYS A 561 -23.29 -5.83 3.67
CA LYS A 561 -23.30 -5.28 2.29
C LYS A 561 -22.29 -4.14 2.07
N LYS A 562 -21.86 -3.46 3.14
CA LYS A 562 -20.86 -2.39 3.10
C LYS A 562 -19.43 -2.93 3.26
N PHE A 563 -19.26 -4.22 3.54
CA PHE A 563 -17.93 -4.80 3.69
C PHE A 563 -17.22 -4.83 2.34
N SER A 564 -15.96 -4.40 2.35
CA SER A 564 -15.06 -4.59 1.22
C SER A 564 -14.86 -6.09 0.95
N LYS A 565 -14.47 -6.44 -0.28
CA LYS A 565 -14.11 -7.83 -0.62
C LYS A 565 -13.01 -8.36 0.31
N ARG A 566 -12.07 -7.50 0.73
CA ARG A 566 -11.04 -7.82 1.72
C ARG A 566 -11.62 -8.20 3.08
N LEU A 567 -12.52 -7.38 3.63
CA LEU A 567 -13.18 -7.71 4.89
C LEU A 567 -13.94 -9.02 4.81
N VAL A 568 -14.70 -9.22 3.73
CA VAL A 568 -15.38 -10.49 3.50
C VAL A 568 -14.38 -11.65 3.48
N ARG A 569 -13.22 -11.50 2.82
CA ARG A 569 -12.15 -12.49 2.80
C ARG A 569 -11.63 -12.82 4.20
N LEU A 570 -11.30 -11.79 4.99
CA LEU A 570 -10.75 -11.91 6.35
C LEU A 570 -11.67 -12.72 7.28
N PHE A 571 -12.98 -12.64 7.10
CA PHE A 571 -13.97 -13.40 7.88
C PHE A 571 -14.41 -14.71 7.20
N SER A 572 -13.91 -15.02 6.00
CA SER A 572 -14.34 -16.20 5.25
C SER A 572 -13.38 -17.38 5.44
N ASN A 573 -13.90 -18.50 5.95
CA ASN A 573 -13.18 -19.78 5.94
C ASN A 573 -12.93 -20.33 4.51
N ARG A 574 -13.54 -19.72 3.47
CA ARG A 574 -13.37 -20.11 2.05
C ARG A 574 -11.96 -19.85 1.51
N GLY A 575 -11.16 -19.00 2.16
CA GLY A 575 -9.74 -18.81 1.82
C GLY A 575 -8.95 -20.13 1.90
N LYS A 576 -9.25 -20.97 2.89
CA LYS A 576 -8.63 -22.30 3.04
C LYS A 576 -8.98 -23.24 1.89
N GLU A 577 -10.25 -23.27 1.47
CA GLU A 577 -10.70 -24.18 0.40
C GLU A 577 -10.05 -23.88 -0.96
N ARG A 578 -9.77 -22.61 -1.27
CA ARG A 578 -9.07 -22.22 -2.51
C ARG A 578 -7.58 -22.57 -2.52
N LEU A 579 -6.94 -22.75 -1.35
CA LEU A 579 -5.50 -23.00 -1.22
C LEU A 579 -5.14 -24.49 -1.06
N VAL A 580 -6.07 -25.32 -0.58
CA VAL A 580 -5.85 -26.77 -0.46
C VAL A 580 -5.73 -27.45 -1.83
N GLN A 581 -6.26 -26.85 -2.91
CA GLN A 581 -6.05 -27.38 -4.27
C GLN A 581 -4.65 -27.05 -4.85
N PRO A 582 -4.18 -25.79 -4.90
CA PRO A 582 -2.87 -25.47 -5.44
C PRO A 582 -1.69 -26.02 -4.61
N TRP A 583 -1.84 -26.13 -3.28
CA TRP A 583 -0.76 -26.61 -2.41
C TRP A 583 -0.50 -28.12 -2.56
N LYS A 584 -1.54 -28.92 -2.90
CA LYS A 584 -1.38 -30.33 -3.26
C LYS A 584 -0.71 -30.52 -4.62
N GLU A 585 -0.93 -29.62 -5.57
CA GLU A 585 -0.28 -29.66 -6.89
C GLU A 585 1.21 -29.29 -6.82
N HIS A 586 1.60 -28.42 -5.88
CA HIS A 586 2.99 -27.99 -5.69
C HIS A 586 3.89 -29.02 -5.00
N GLN A 587 3.35 -30.05 -4.34
CA GLN A 587 4.13 -31.19 -3.86
C GLN A 587 4.26 -32.32 -4.91
N SER A 588 3.52 -32.23 -6.02
CA SER A 588 3.50 -33.25 -7.09
C SER A 588 4.31 -32.86 -8.34
N LYS A 589 4.96 -31.69 -8.32
CA LYS A 589 5.93 -31.21 -9.31
C LYS A 589 7.25 -30.93 -8.61
#